data_AF-K9TG76-F1
#
_entry.id   AF-K9TG76-F1
#
_cell.length_a   1.000
_cell.length_b   1.000
_cell.length_c   1.000
_cell.angle_alpha   90.00
_cell.angle_beta   90.00
_cell.angle_gamma   90.00
#
_symmetry.space_group_name_H-M   'P 1'
#
loop_
_entity.id
_entity.type
_entity.pdbx_description
1 polymer ?
#
loop_
_entity_poly.entity_id
_entity_poly.type
_entity_poly.pdbx_seq_one_letter_code
_entity_poly.pdbx_strand_id
1 'polypeptide(L)'
;MTIVLSFADIARYRSELANYPDALVALDAIEDCEGDLEDAAIGLAIQAGQEPDTSERWLEGVAKRCRAFLCQTDHRTALEAGNLNEIMASLTQSRLCPPILATPVIIFILETGVETFCEPLNYKLSSE
;
A
#
# COMPACT_ATOMS: atom_id res chain seq x y z
N MET A 1 0.55 13.04 -8.02
CA MET A 1 1.48 12.10 -8.67
C MET A 1 0.67 10.84 -8.90
N THR A 2 0.47 10.48 -10.15
CA THR A 2 -0.30 9.29 -10.52
C THR A 2 0.67 8.12 -10.62
N ILE A 3 0.34 7.01 -9.97
CA ILE A 3 1.11 5.77 -10.03
C ILE A 3 0.34 4.82 -10.92
N VAL A 4 0.94 4.44 -12.05
CA VAL A 4 0.35 3.51 -13.01
C VAL A 4 1.27 2.30 -13.12
N LEU A 5 0.78 1.13 -12.72
CA LEU A 5 1.53 -0.12 -12.80
C LEU A 5 1.46 -0.71 -14.20
N SER A 6 2.55 -1.35 -14.63
CA SER A 6 2.48 -2.19 -15.83
C SER A 6 1.75 -3.51 -15.51
N PHE A 7 1.12 -4.12 -16.52
CA PHE A 7 0.56 -5.47 -16.36
C PHE A 7 1.61 -6.52 -15.98
N ALA A 8 2.88 -6.32 -16.33
CA ALA A 8 3.97 -7.18 -15.89
C ALA A 8 4.22 -7.05 -14.38
N ASP A 9 4.16 -5.83 -13.83
CA ASP A 9 4.28 -5.60 -12.39
C ASP A 9 3.10 -6.19 -11.63
N ILE A 10 1.88 -6.00 -12.14
CA ILE A 10 0.67 -6.60 -11.55
C ILE A 10 0.79 -8.14 -11.53
N ALA A 11 1.23 -8.76 -12.63
CA ALA A 11 1.45 -10.20 -12.70
C ALA A 11 2.52 -10.69 -11.72
N ARG A 12 3.60 -9.93 -11.55
CA ARG A 12 4.63 -10.21 -10.54
C ARG A 12 4.05 -10.14 -9.13
N TYR A 13 3.33 -9.09 -8.79
CA TYR A 13 2.67 -8.95 -7.48
C TYR A 13 1.66 -10.06 -7.22
N ARG A 14 0.89 -10.49 -8.23
CA ARG A 14 -0.03 -11.65 -8.10
C ARG A 14 0.71 -12.93 -7.73
N SER A 15 1.88 -13.18 -8.33
CA SER A 15 2.71 -14.34 -7.99
C SER A 15 3.27 -14.25 -6.57
N GLU A 16 3.74 -13.07 -6.16
CA GLU A 16 4.33 -12.87 -4.83
C GLU A 16 3.29 -12.93 -3.70
N LEU A 17 2.05 -12.50 -3.99
CA LEU A 17 0.95 -12.37 -3.03
C LEU A 17 -0.15 -13.44 -3.19
N ALA A 18 0.13 -14.55 -3.89
CA ALA A 18 -0.85 -15.60 -4.18
C ALA A 18 -1.56 -16.20 -2.95
N ASN A 19 -0.96 -16.07 -1.76
CA ASN A 19 -1.52 -16.55 -0.49
C ASN A 19 -2.51 -15.57 0.18
N TYR A 20 -2.74 -14.39 -0.42
CA TYR A 20 -3.59 -13.34 0.14
C TYR A 20 -4.77 -13.07 -0.79
N PRO A 21 -5.96 -13.66 -0.54
CA PRO A 21 -7.13 -13.47 -1.39
C PRO A 21 -7.51 -12.00 -1.57
N ASP A 22 -7.46 -11.20 -0.50
CA ASP A 22 -7.73 -9.75 -0.57
C ASP A 22 -6.72 -9.01 -1.44
N ALA A 23 -5.46 -9.48 -1.50
CA ALA A 23 -4.46 -8.90 -2.38
C ALA A 23 -4.75 -9.20 -3.85
N LEU A 24 -5.24 -10.40 -4.16
CA LEU A 24 -5.63 -10.77 -5.51
C LEU A 24 -6.81 -9.93 -5.99
N VAL A 25 -7.83 -9.73 -5.14
CA VAL A 25 -8.96 -8.83 -5.44
C VAL A 25 -8.48 -7.40 -5.69
N ALA A 26 -7.54 -6.91 -4.87
CA ALA A 26 -6.98 -5.58 -5.07
C ALA A 26 -6.19 -5.47 -6.38
N LEU A 27 -5.42 -6.50 -6.74
CA LEU A 27 -4.65 -6.55 -7.99
C LEU A 27 -5.56 -6.66 -9.23
N ASP A 28 -6.69 -7.37 -9.12
CA ASP A 28 -7.71 -7.41 -10.17
C ASP A 28 -8.31 -6.02 -10.39
N ALA A 29 -8.65 -5.29 -9.32
CA ALA A 29 -9.14 -3.93 -9.44
C ALA A 29 -8.08 -2.97 -10.02
N ILE A 30 -6.81 -3.12 -9.65
CA ILE A 30 -5.72 -2.33 -10.25
C ILE A 30 -5.59 -2.61 -11.75
N GLU A 31 -5.70 -3.87 -12.17
CA GLU A 31 -5.68 -4.24 -13.59
C GLU A 31 -6.90 -3.68 -14.35
N ASP A 32 -8.09 -3.78 -13.77
CA ASP A 32 -9.35 -3.24 -14.34
C ASP A 32 -9.33 -1.71 -14.46
N CYS A 33 -8.57 -1.03 -13.60
CA CYS A 33 -8.29 0.41 -13.65
C CYS A 33 -7.08 0.76 -14.55
N GLU A 34 -6.70 -0.12 -15.49
CA GLU A 34 -5.59 0.09 -16.44
C GLU A 34 -4.24 0.34 -15.74
N GLY A 35 -4.07 -0.20 -14.53
CA GLY A 35 -2.89 -0.02 -13.70
C GLY A 35 -2.92 1.22 -12.79
N ASP A 36 -3.94 2.08 -12.88
CA ASP A 36 -4.06 3.26 -12.02
C ASP A 36 -4.32 2.86 -10.57
N LEU A 37 -3.31 3.10 -9.73
CA LEU A 37 -3.31 2.68 -8.34
C LEU A 37 -4.29 3.50 -7.48
N GLU A 38 -4.45 4.79 -7.77
CA GLU A 38 -5.30 5.69 -6.99
C GLU A 38 -6.77 5.39 -7.26
N ASP A 39 -7.14 5.28 -8.54
CA ASP A 39 -8.52 4.98 -8.95
C ASP A 39 -8.96 3.60 -8.45
N ALA A 40 -8.09 2.60 -8.54
CA ALA A 40 -8.34 1.28 -7.97
C ALA A 40 -8.53 1.35 -6.45
N ALA A 41 -7.67 2.09 -5.74
CA ALA A 41 -7.78 2.25 -4.29
C ALA A 41 -9.11 2.93 -3.89
N ILE A 42 -9.58 3.93 -4.63
CA ILE A 42 -10.88 4.57 -4.41
C ILE A 42 -12.01 3.55 -4.58
N GLY A 43 -12.00 2.75 -5.66
CA GLY A 43 -12.99 1.70 -5.89
C GLY A 43 -13.03 0.66 -4.77
N LEU A 44 -11.86 0.20 -4.33
CA LEU A 44 -11.72 -0.77 -3.23
C LEU A 44 -12.17 -0.18 -1.88
N ALA A 45 -11.97 1.12 -1.66
CA ALA A 45 -12.43 1.80 -0.46
C ALA A 45 -13.96 1.83 -0.40
N ILE A 46 -14.63 2.16 -1.52
CA ILE A 46 -16.08 2.13 -1.64
C ILE A 46 -16.60 0.71 -1.40
N GLN A 47 -15.96 -0.31 -1.98
CA GLN A 47 -16.30 -1.72 -1.74
C GLN A 47 -16.16 -2.11 -0.26
N ALA A 48 -15.18 -1.54 0.44
CA ALA A 48 -14.98 -1.73 1.88
C ALA A 48 -15.92 -0.89 2.76
N GLY A 49 -16.88 -0.17 2.17
CA GLY A 49 -17.83 0.68 2.90
C GLY A 49 -17.25 1.99 3.40
N GLN A 50 -16.12 2.44 2.85
CA GLN A 50 -15.56 3.75 3.11
C GLN A 50 -16.14 4.80 2.15
N GLU A 51 -16.13 6.06 2.58
CA GLU A 51 -16.50 7.21 1.77
C GLU A 51 -15.23 8.01 1.48
N PRO A 52 -14.40 7.61 0.48
CA PRO A 52 -13.25 8.40 0.08
C PRO A 52 -13.73 9.74 -0.48
N ASP A 53 -13.05 10.83 -0.12
CA ASP A 53 -13.16 12.02 -0.96
C ASP A 53 -12.45 11.70 -2.28
N THR A 54 -13.03 12.08 -3.42
CA THR A 54 -12.38 11.89 -4.74
C THR A 54 -11.25 12.90 -4.93
N SER A 55 -10.56 13.25 -3.84
CA SER A 55 -9.46 14.19 -3.86
C SER A 55 -8.22 13.50 -4.41
N GLU A 56 -7.40 14.26 -5.14
CA GLU A 56 -6.08 13.76 -5.50
C GLU A 56 -5.30 13.42 -4.22
N ARG A 57 -4.67 12.24 -4.16
CA ARG A 57 -3.80 11.76 -3.06
C ARG A 57 -4.55 11.15 -1.87
N TRP A 58 -5.75 10.63 -2.08
CA TRP A 58 -6.48 9.88 -1.05
C TRP A 58 -5.69 8.65 -0.57
N LEU A 59 -5.11 7.87 -1.48
CA LEU A 59 -4.31 6.68 -1.14
C LEU A 59 -3.06 7.05 -0.32
N GLU A 60 -2.40 8.16 -0.66
CA GLU A 60 -1.29 8.67 0.15
C GLU A 60 -1.76 8.98 1.58
N GLY A 61 -2.96 9.54 1.74
CA GLY A 61 -3.59 9.76 3.04
C GLY A 61 -3.80 8.46 3.82
N VAL A 62 -4.22 7.38 3.15
CA VAL A 62 -4.33 6.04 3.75
C VAL A 62 -2.97 5.51 4.18
N ALA A 63 -1.98 5.53 3.28
CA ALA A 63 -0.63 5.06 3.55
C ALA A 63 -0.01 5.79 4.75
N LYS A 64 -0.19 7.12 4.82
CA LYS A 64 0.28 7.96 5.95
C LYS A 64 -0.25 7.50 7.31
N ARG A 65 -1.49 6.98 7.39
CA ARG A 65 -2.05 6.44 8.65
C ARG A 65 -1.32 5.18 9.10
N CYS A 66 -0.81 4.40 8.16
CA CYS A 66 -0.03 3.20 8.44
C CYS A 66 1.46 3.49 8.68
N ARG A 67 1.93 4.73 8.47
CA ARG A 67 3.37 5.07 8.47
C ARG A 67 4.09 4.69 9.77
N ALA A 68 3.52 5.01 10.93
CA ALA A 68 4.15 4.72 12.22
C ALA A 68 4.34 3.21 12.48
N PHE A 69 3.51 2.38 11.85
CA PHE A 69 3.64 0.93 11.87
C PHE A 69 4.66 0.47 10.82
N LEU A 70 4.46 0.83 9.55
CA LEU A 70 5.29 0.36 8.43
C LEU A 70 6.74 0.84 8.47
N CYS A 71 7.02 1.93 9.18
CA CYS A 71 8.38 2.47 9.34
C CYS A 71 9.09 2.00 10.61
N GLN A 72 8.52 1.07 11.39
CA GLN A 72 9.26 0.38 12.44
C GLN A 72 10.38 -0.45 11.81
N THR A 73 11.50 -0.64 12.52
CA THR A 73 12.72 -1.26 11.97
C THR A 73 12.44 -2.56 11.21
N ASP A 74 11.72 -3.51 11.81
CA ASP A 74 11.46 -4.81 11.21
C ASP A 74 10.61 -4.70 9.91
N HIS A 75 9.53 -3.91 9.95
CA HIS A 75 8.65 -3.71 8.81
C HIS A 75 9.33 -2.90 7.70
N ARG A 76 10.13 -1.90 8.05
CA ARG A 76 10.90 -1.12 7.08
C ARG A 76 11.93 -1.99 6.37
N THR A 77 12.68 -2.80 7.11
CA THR A 77 13.68 -3.72 6.53
C THR A 77 13.02 -4.75 5.61
N ALA A 78 11.86 -5.30 5.99
CA ALA A 78 11.13 -6.23 5.13
C ALA A 78 10.57 -5.54 3.87
N LEU A 79 10.10 -4.28 3.96
CA LEU A 79 9.72 -3.48 2.78
C LEU A 79 10.92 -3.24 1.85
N GLU A 80 12.06 -2.83 2.38
CA GLU A 80 13.30 -2.58 1.62
C GLU A 80 13.85 -3.85 0.96
N ALA A 81 13.66 -5.01 1.60
CA ALA A 81 14.05 -6.32 1.06
C ALA A 81 13.04 -6.89 0.05
N GLY A 82 11.88 -6.25 -0.14
CA GLY A 82 10.81 -6.78 -1.00
C GLY A 82 10.08 -7.99 -0.43
N ASN A 83 10.14 -8.22 0.89
CA ASN A 83 9.47 -9.34 1.56
C ASN A 83 7.96 -9.08 1.72
N LEU A 84 7.23 -9.03 0.62
CA LEU A 84 5.82 -8.62 0.63
C LEU A 84 4.91 -9.54 1.45
N ASN A 85 5.23 -10.84 1.50
CA ASN A 85 4.47 -11.79 2.31
C ASN A 85 4.49 -11.43 3.80
N GLU A 86 5.65 -11.03 4.33
CA GLU A 86 5.80 -10.68 5.74
C GLU A 86 5.04 -9.38 6.09
N ILE A 87 5.12 -8.39 5.20
CA ILE A 87 4.44 -7.11 5.36
C ILE A 87 2.93 -7.25 5.23
N MET A 88 2.46 -8.02 4.25
CA MET A 88 1.03 -8.29 4.08
C MET A 88 0.45 -8.97 5.32
N ALA A 89 1.13 -9.98 5.87
CA ALA A 89 0.70 -10.63 7.10
C ALA A 89 0.64 -9.64 8.28
N SER A 90 1.66 -8.81 8.43
CA SER A 90 1.76 -7.85 9.54
C SER A 90 0.72 -6.73 9.44
N LEU A 91 0.56 -6.14 8.25
CA LEU A 91 -0.36 -5.02 8.01
C LEU A 91 -1.82 -5.46 8.14
N THR A 92 -2.19 -6.63 7.61
CA THR A 92 -3.55 -7.16 7.75
C THR A 92 -3.91 -7.46 9.21
N GLN A 93 -2.96 -7.97 10.00
CA GLN A 93 -3.16 -8.21 11.44
C GLN A 93 -3.28 -6.91 12.25
N SER A 94 -2.61 -5.84 11.83
CA SER A 94 -2.64 -4.53 12.52
C SER A 94 -4.01 -3.86 12.50
N ARG A 95 -4.88 -4.19 11.53
CA ARG A 95 -6.19 -3.56 11.28
C ARG A 95 -6.13 -2.03 11.09
N LEU A 96 -5.00 -1.49 10.65
CA LEU A 96 -4.83 -0.05 10.38
C LEU A 96 -5.57 0.41 9.13
N CYS A 97 -5.82 -0.49 8.19
CA CYS A 97 -6.68 -0.28 7.02
C CYS A 97 -7.50 -1.56 6.74
N PRO A 98 -8.61 -1.45 5.99
CA PRO A 98 -9.28 -2.61 5.42
C PRO A 98 -8.29 -3.53 4.70
N PRO A 99 -8.38 -4.88 4.84
CA PRO A 99 -7.44 -5.81 4.21
C PRO A 99 -7.27 -5.62 2.70
N ILE A 100 -8.37 -5.31 2.00
CA ILE A 100 -8.39 -5.05 0.55
C ILE A 100 -7.58 -3.81 0.14
N LEU A 101 -7.32 -2.88 1.07
CA LEU A 101 -6.50 -1.69 0.84
C LEU A 101 -5.02 -1.90 1.23
N ALA A 102 -4.65 -3.04 1.81
CA ALA A 102 -3.27 -3.31 2.20
C ALA A 102 -2.33 -3.35 0.99
N THR A 103 -2.75 -3.99 -0.10
CA THR A 103 -1.94 -4.11 -1.33
C THR A 103 -1.69 -2.76 -2.00
N PRO A 104 -2.71 -1.91 -2.27
CA PRO A 104 -2.47 -0.58 -2.81
C PRO A 104 -1.55 0.28 -1.93
N VAL A 105 -1.68 0.18 -0.60
CA VAL A 105 -0.81 0.91 0.34
C VAL A 105 0.65 0.48 0.23
N ILE A 106 0.91 -0.83 0.18
CA ILE A 106 2.29 -1.34 0.07
C ILE A 106 2.89 -0.95 -1.27
N ILE A 107 2.15 -1.12 -2.37
CA ILE A 107 2.63 -0.72 -3.71
C ILE A 107 2.93 0.78 -3.73
N PHE A 108 2.04 1.62 -3.19
CA PHE A 108 2.28 3.07 -3.10
C PHE A 108 3.62 3.39 -2.44
N ILE A 109 3.95 2.70 -1.34
CA ILE A 109 5.21 2.92 -0.61
C ILE A 109 6.43 2.46 -1.42
N LEU A 110 6.31 1.33 -2.12
CA LEU A 110 7.40 0.82 -2.96
C LEU A 110 7.67 1.74 -4.16
N GLU A 111 6.61 2.19 -4.83
CA GLU A 111 6.71 3.08 -6.00
C GLU A 111 7.19 4.50 -5.63
N THR A 112 6.88 4.97 -4.41
CA THR A 112 7.36 6.28 -3.91
C THR A 112 8.71 6.20 -3.19
N GLY A 113 9.17 4.99 -2.88
CA GLY A 113 10.40 4.71 -2.14
C GLY A 113 10.18 4.64 -0.63
N VAL A 114 10.61 3.53 -0.01
CA VAL A 114 10.45 3.25 1.43
C VAL A 114 11.13 4.32 2.30
N GLU A 115 12.35 4.73 1.92
CA GLU A 115 13.09 5.77 2.64
C GLU A 115 12.36 7.10 2.60
N THR A 116 11.96 7.57 1.41
CA THR A 116 11.18 8.80 1.20
C THR A 116 9.88 8.78 2.01
N PHE A 117 9.21 7.64 2.05
CA PHE A 117 7.96 7.49 2.79
C PHE A 117 8.18 7.60 4.31
N CYS A 118 9.28 7.07 4.84
CA CYS A 118 9.59 7.03 6.27
C CYS A 118 10.36 8.25 6.79
N GLU A 119 11.05 9.00 5.93
CA GLU A 119 11.85 10.18 6.27
C GLU A 119 11.13 11.19 7.20
N PRO A 120 9.84 11.52 7.01
CA PRO A 120 9.16 12.49 7.87
C PRO A 120 9.06 12.09 9.35
N LEU A 121 9.21 10.81 9.71
CA LEU A 121 9.29 10.37 11.10
C LEU A 121 10.67 10.61 11.71
N ASN A 122 11.73 10.55 10.92
CA ASN A 122 13.10 10.73 11.40
C ASN A 122 13.35 12.17 11.86
N TYR A 123 12.68 13.15 11.24
CA TYR A 123 12.73 14.56 11.64
C TYR A 123 12.07 14.85 12.99
N LYS A 124 11.07 14.04 13.40
CA LYS A 124 10.42 14.20 14.71
C LYS A 124 11.28 13.72 15.89
N LEU A 125 12.19 12.77 15.65
CA LEU A 125 13.04 12.17 16.69
C LEU A 125 14.32 12.97 16.97
N SER A 126 14.63 13.99 16.16
CA SER A 126 15.85 14.80 16.27
C SER A 126 15.58 16.23 16.80
N SER A 127 14.33 16.53 17.17
CA SER A 127 13.90 17.82 17.73
C SER A 127 13.53 17.77 19.22
N GLU A 128 13.94 16.72 19.94
CA GLU A 128 13.81 16.59 21.40
C GLU A 128 15.16 16.73 22.12
#